data_AF-A0A4U5NBC3-F1
#
_entry.id   AF-A0A4U5NBC3-F1
#
_cell.length_a   1.000
_cell.length_b   1.000
_cell.length_c   1.000
_cell.angle_alpha   90.00
_cell.angle_beta   90.00
_cell.angle_gamma   90.00
#
_symmetry.space_group_name_H-M   'P 1'
#
loop_
_entity.id
_entity.type
_entity.pdbx_description
1 polymer ?
#
loop_
_entity_poly.entity_id
_entity_poly.type
_entity_poly.pdbx_seq_one_letter_code
_entity_poly.pdbx_strand_id
1 'polypeptide(L)'
;MSSTILSFFAMTERKMHDNRFQRKWVMCPTCRQHTDFGNIAYADDRQDKSCSSAMLDAIQGCEKTEATLAVQGSYGTKVEAVTRRILWIKSSDPKAKVLVFSSWNDVLDVLEHAFNANEITYIRMKGGRKSHVAISEFRAQNSSPKRADRQQEETKSVQVLLLLIQHGANGLNLLEAQHVVLVEPLLNPAAEAQAVSRVHRIGQEKRTLVHRFI
;
A
#
# COMPACT_ATOMS: atom_id res chain seq x y z
N MET A 1 -36.12 -2.49 34.39
CA MET A 1 -36.14 -1.02 34.20
C MET A 1 -35.25 -0.70 33.01
N SER A 2 -35.81 0.06 32.08
CA SER A 2 -35.36 0.23 30.69
C SER A 2 -34.22 1.24 30.54
N SER A 3 -33.41 1.05 29.49
CA SER A 3 -32.61 1.96 28.65
C SER A 3 -32.47 3.44 29.02
N THR A 4 -31.30 4.04 28.73
CA THR A 4 -31.08 4.94 27.55
C THR A 4 -29.69 5.62 27.57
N ILE A 5 -29.08 5.64 26.38
CA ILE A 5 -27.84 6.30 25.92
C ILE A 5 -28.02 7.83 25.85
N LEU A 6 -26.97 8.65 26.09
CA LEU A 6 -26.63 9.76 25.17
C LEU A 6 -25.23 10.36 25.43
N SER A 7 -24.48 10.49 24.35
CA SER A 7 -23.23 11.26 24.21
C SER A 7 -23.45 12.74 24.46
N PHE A 8 -22.41 13.44 24.93
CA PHE A 8 -22.20 14.83 24.53
C PHE A 8 -20.71 15.12 24.27
N PHE A 9 -20.49 15.64 23.06
CA PHE A 9 -19.30 16.30 22.55
C PHE A 9 -18.75 17.36 23.50
N ALA A 10 -17.43 17.43 23.64
CA ALA A 10 -16.72 18.66 23.98
C ALA A 10 -15.31 18.62 23.36
N MET A 11 -15.24 18.92 22.06
CA MET A 11 -14.01 19.46 21.47
C MET A 11 -14.07 20.98 21.63
N THR A 12 -13.29 21.51 22.57
CA THR A 12 -12.88 22.91 22.55
C THR A 12 -11.37 22.95 22.52
N GLU A 13 -10.85 23.54 21.46
CA GLU A 13 -9.47 23.98 21.31
C GLU A 13 -8.98 24.66 22.60
N ARG A 14 -7.84 24.20 23.12
CA ARG A 14 -7.00 25.01 24.01
C ARG A 14 -5.56 24.91 23.54
N LYS A 15 -5.10 25.99 22.90
CA LYS A 15 -3.69 26.38 22.88
C LYS A 15 -3.23 26.55 24.33
N MET A 16 -2.32 25.71 24.78
CA MET A 16 -1.51 25.96 25.97
C MET A 16 -0.10 25.42 25.69
N HIS A 17 0.85 26.36 25.64
CA HIS A 17 2.28 26.09 25.77
C HIS A 17 2.50 25.32 27.07
N ASP A 18 2.95 24.07 26.98
CA ASP A 18 3.53 23.38 28.13
C ASP A 18 4.69 22.49 27.67
N ASN A 19 5.85 22.70 28.29
CA ASN A 19 7.13 22.09 27.97
C ASN A 19 7.19 20.66 28.52
N ARG A 20 6.32 19.76 28.02
CA ARG A 20 6.25 18.35 28.43
C ARG A 20 6.50 17.45 27.24
N PHE A 21 7.62 16.72 27.28
CA PHE A 21 7.96 15.56 26.45
C PHE A 21 7.27 15.53 25.08
N GLN A 22 7.96 16.03 24.05
CA GLN A 22 7.54 15.86 22.65
C GLN A 22 7.21 14.38 22.44
N ARG A 23 5.91 14.04 22.41
CA ARG A 23 5.48 12.69 22.07
C ARG A 23 6.04 12.46 20.67
N LYS A 24 6.93 11.49 20.50
CA LYS A 24 7.51 11.13 19.18
C LYS A 24 6.59 10.25 18.34
N TRP A 25 5.38 10.02 18.85
CA TRP A 25 4.40 9.11 18.29
C TRP A 25 2.98 9.66 18.47
N VAL A 26 2.08 9.18 17.62
CA VAL A 26 0.63 9.43 17.69
C VAL A 26 -0.13 8.11 17.77
N MET A 27 -1.31 8.15 18.39
CA MET A 27 -2.25 7.02 18.31
C MET A 27 -2.89 7.00 16.92
N CYS A 28 -2.79 5.89 16.20
CA CYS A 28 -3.58 5.69 15.00
C CYS A 28 -5.07 5.65 15.38
N PRO A 29 -5.94 6.51 14.81
CA PRO A 29 -7.36 6.53 15.16
C PRO A 29 -8.10 5.26 14.71
N THR A 30 -7.57 4.54 13.73
CA THR A 30 -8.18 3.33 13.16
C THR A 30 -7.86 2.07 13.97
N CYS A 31 -6.58 1.80 14.25
CA CYS A 31 -6.15 0.57 14.92
C CYS A 31 -5.66 0.78 16.37
N ARG A 32 -5.60 2.03 16.85
CA ARG A 32 -5.10 2.40 18.18
C ARG A 32 -3.66 1.97 18.48
N GLN A 33 -2.86 1.64 17.45
CA GLN A 33 -1.42 1.43 17.61
C GLN A 33 -0.66 2.75 17.70
N HIS A 34 0.44 2.75 18.46
CA HIS A 34 1.39 3.86 18.50
C HIS A 34 2.15 3.89 17.19
N THR A 35 2.13 5.03 16.50
CA THR A 35 2.86 5.26 15.24
C THR A 35 3.84 6.39 15.43
N ASP A 36 5.13 6.14 15.22
CA ASP A 36 6.14 7.19 15.25
C ASP A 36 5.92 8.20 14.11
N PHE A 37 6.22 9.48 14.37
CA PHE A 37 6.06 10.54 13.37
C PHE A 37 6.86 10.29 12.08
N GLY A 38 8.01 9.63 12.17
CA GLY A 38 8.82 9.27 10.99
C GLY A 38 8.17 8.24 10.06
N ASN A 39 7.13 7.54 10.52
CA ASN A 39 6.37 6.57 9.71
C ASN A 39 5.12 7.19 9.07
N ILE A 40 4.86 8.48 9.28
CA ILE A 40 3.74 9.21 8.70
C ILE A 40 4.23 9.90 7.43
N ALA A 41 3.62 9.55 6.29
CA ALA A 41 3.83 10.24 5.04
C ALA A 41 2.60 11.11 4.72
N TYR A 42 2.84 12.31 4.20
CA TYR A 42 1.80 13.20 3.73
C TYR A 42 1.72 13.12 2.21
N ALA A 43 0.51 12.97 1.69
CA ALA A 43 0.26 13.12 0.26
C ALA A 43 0.06 14.62 -0.02
N ASP A 44 1.01 15.23 -0.73
CA ASP A 44 0.91 16.63 -1.17
C ASP A 44 0.26 16.67 -2.55
N ASP A 45 -0.67 17.61 -2.74
CA ASP A 45 -1.42 17.83 -3.99
C ASP A 45 -0.86 19.02 -4.78
N ARG A 46 0.19 19.66 -4.28
CA ARG A 46 0.85 20.75 -5.00
C ARG A 46 1.42 20.21 -6.31
N GLN A 47 0.69 20.49 -7.39
CA GLN A 47 1.20 20.40 -8.75
C GLN A 47 2.43 21.31 -8.84
N ASP A 48 3.63 20.73 -8.78
CA ASP A 48 4.84 21.44 -9.16
C ASP A 48 4.72 21.80 -10.64
N LYS A 49 4.17 22.99 -10.90
CA LYS A 49 4.25 23.65 -12.20
C LYS A 49 5.73 23.85 -12.49
N SER A 50 6.28 22.97 -13.33
CA SER A 50 7.62 23.03 -13.93
C SER A 50 8.77 23.30 -12.96
N CYS A 51 9.43 22.24 -12.49
CA CYS A 51 10.85 22.33 -12.19
C CYS A 51 11.61 21.76 -13.38
N SER A 52 12.14 22.67 -14.21
CA SER A 52 13.17 22.36 -15.20
C SER A 52 14.25 21.50 -14.56
N SER A 53 14.59 20.39 -15.21
CA SER A 53 15.56 19.37 -14.83
C SER A 53 17.02 19.86 -14.72
N ALA A 54 17.25 21.16 -14.54
CA ALA A 54 18.57 21.80 -14.65
C ALA A 54 19.19 22.23 -13.31
N MET A 55 18.57 21.96 -12.15
CA MET A 55 19.09 22.43 -10.86
C MET A 55 19.04 21.40 -9.71
N LEU A 56 19.11 20.10 -10.01
CA LEU A 56 19.28 19.05 -8.99
C LEU A 56 20.43 18.05 -9.29
N ASP A 57 21.22 18.27 -10.35
CA ASP A 57 22.33 17.37 -10.74
C ASP A 57 23.65 17.63 -9.99
N ALA A 58 23.64 18.49 -8.96
CA ALA A 58 24.84 18.81 -8.19
C ALA A 58 24.69 18.43 -6.71
N ILE A 59 24.53 17.14 -6.41
CA ILE A 59 25.13 16.44 -5.26
C ILE A 59 25.07 14.93 -5.56
N GLN A 60 26.25 14.37 -5.77
CA GLN A 60 26.51 12.97 -6.05
C GLN A 60 26.17 12.13 -4.81
N GLY A 61 25.17 11.24 -4.93
CA GLY A 61 24.79 10.26 -3.91
C GLY A 61 23.47 10.55 -3.18
N CYS A 62 22.35 10.68 -3.91
CA CYS A 62 21.04 10.89 -3.30
C CYS A 62 20.24 9.58 -3.30
N GLU A 63 20.00 9.00 -2.12
CA GLU A 63 18.93 8.02 -1.94
C GLU A 63 17.62 8.65 -2.44
N LYS A 64 16.97 8.02 -3.42
CA LYS A 64 15.69 8.51 -3.97
C LYS A 64 14.68 8.62 -2.82
N THR A 65 14.41 9.85 -2.40
CA THR A 65 13.37 10.14 -1.43
C THR A 65 12.01 9.87 -2.08
N GLU A 66 11.10 9.19 -1.37
CA GLU A 66 9.79 8.78 -1.90
C GLU A 66 9.04 9.93 -2.59
N ALA A 67 9.11 11.14 -2.02
CA ALA A 67 8.46 12.35 -2.53
C ALA A 67 8.93 12.76 -3.95
N THR A 68 10.16 12.44 -4.32
CA THR A 68 10.76 12.82 -5.61
C THR A 68 10.35 11.88 -6.74
N LEU A 69 9.71 10.75 -6.43
CA LEU A 69 9.24 9.82 -7.46
C LEU A 69 8.01 10.38 -8.16
N ALA A 70 8.19 10.66 -9.46
CA ALA A 70 7.13 11.09 -10.35
C ALA A 70 6.22 9.91 -10.72
N VAL A 71 4.91 10.14 -10.63
CA VAL A 71 3.88 9.20 -11.09
C VAL A 71 3.39 9.68 -12.45
N GLN A 72 3.43 8.79 -13.45
CA GLN A 72 2.94 9.05 -14.80
C GLN A 72 1.41 9.00 -14.80
N GLY A 73 0.76 9.98 -15.44
CA GLY A 73 -0.70 10.11 -15.52
C GLY A 73 -1.28 11.17 -14.57
N SER A 74 -2.57 11.46 -14.73
CA SER A 74 -3.30 12.42 -13.88
C SER A 74 -4.32 11.65 -13.05
N TYR A 75 -4.11 11.60 -11.74
CA TYR A 75 -4.95 10.87 -10.80
C TYR A 75 -5.21 11.73 -9.55
N GLY A 76 -6.18 11.35 -8.74
CA GLY A 76 -6.38 11.99 -7.44
C GLY A 76 -5.20 11.70 -6.49
N THR A 77 -4.98 12.61 -5.53
CA THR A 77 -3.86 12.62 -4.59
C THR A 77 -3.59 11.27 -3.92
N LYS A 78 -4.66 10.53 -3.57
CA LYS A 78 -4.57 9.21 -2.92
C LYS A 78 -4.07 8.11 -3.86
N VAL A 79 -4.57 8.05 -5.09
CA VAL A 79 -4.14 7.06 -6.10
C VAL A 79 -2.68 7.32 -6.47
N GLU A 80 -2.32 8.59 -6.62
CA GLU A 80 -0.95 9.00 -6.88
C GLU A 80 -0.03 8.59 -5.73
N ALA A 81 -0.42 8.87 -4.48
CA ALA A 81 0.37 8.50 -3.31
C ALA A 81 0.52 6.96 -3.16
N VAL A 82 -0.53 6.18 -3.43
CA VAL A 82 -0.44 4.70 -3.46
C VAL A 82 0.54 4.23 -4.52
N THR A 83 0.45 4.78 -5.74
CA THR A 83 1.33 4.42 -6.86
C THR A 83 2.77 4.77 -6.54
N ARG A 84 3.02 5.98 -6.03
CA ARG A 84 4.34 6.46 -5.58
C ARG A 84 4.93 5.55 -4.50
N ARG A 85 4.15 5.17 -3.48
CA ARG A 85 4.60 4.26 -2.42
C ARG A 85 5.03 2.91 -2.99
N ILE A 86 4.28 2.36 -3.96
CA ILE A 86 4.63 1.09 -4.60
C ILE A 86 5.91 1.23 -5.44
N LEU A 87 6.07 2.33 -6.18
CA LEU A 87 7.31 2.62 -6.91
C LEU A 87 8.52 2.73 -5.97
N TRP A 88 8.34 3.39 -4.82
CA TRP A 88 9.39 3.49 -3.81
C TRP A 88 9.77 2.11 -3.25
N ILE A 89 8.78 1.30 -2.87
CA ILE A 89 9.00 -0.09 -2.41
C ILE A 89 9.79 -0.88 -3.46
N LYS A 90 9.39 -0.79 -4.74
CA LYS A 90 10.07 -1.47 -5.86
C LYS A 90 11.50 -0.97 -6.07
N SER A 91 11.75 0.32 -5.86
CA SER A 91 13.09 0.89 -6.00
C SER A 91 14.04 0.41 -4.89
N SER A 92 13.49 0.15 -3.70
CA SER A 92 14.23 -0.37 -2.55
C SER A 92 14.42 -1.89 -2.60
N ASP A 93 13.40 -2.65 -3.00
CA ASP A 93 13.45 -4.09 -3.22
C ASP A 93 12.70 -4.46 -4.52
N PRO A 94 13.42 -4.71 -5.64
CA PRO A 94 12.79 -5.07 -6.91
C PRO A 94 11.95 -6.35 -6.88
N LYS A 95 12.20 -7.23 -5.90
CA LYS A 95 11.48 -8.51 -5.71
C LYS A 95 10.36 -8.41 -4.69
N ALA A 96 10.15 -7.23 -4.10
CA ALA A 96 9.08 -7.03 -3.14
C ALA A 96 7.71 -7.28 -3.78
N LYS A 97 6.86 -7.97 -3.03
CA LYS A 97 5.47 -8.22 -3.43
C LYS A 97 4.52 -7.45 -2.51
N VAL A 98 3.51 -6.85 -3.12
CA VAL A 98 2.58 -5.94 -2.46
C VAL A 98 1.15 -6.44 -2.64
N LEU A 99 0.41 -6.54 -1.54
CA LEU A 99 -1.04 -6.68 -1.58
C LEU A 99 -1.68 -5.30 -1.48
N VAL A 100 -2.65 -5.02 -2.34
CA VAL A 100 -3.43 -3.79 -2.29
C VAL A 100 -4.89 -4.17 -2.07
N PHE A 101 -5.44 -3.68 -0.95
CA PHE A 101 -6.84 -3.89 -0.60
C PHE A 101 -7.64 -2.60 -0.78
N SER A 102 -8.82 -2.76 -1.36
CA SER A 102 -9.89 -1.75 -1.33
C SER A 102 -11.24 -2.44 -1.14
N SER A 103 -12.23 -1.70 -0.69
CA SER A 103 -13.64 -2.08 -0.59
C SER A 103 -14.38 -1.82 -1.90
N TRP A 104 -13.78 -1.02 -2.79
CA TRP A 104 -14.42 -0.47 -3.98
C TRP A 104 -13.78 -1.02 -5.24
N ASN A 105 -14.59 -1.59 -6.15
CA ASN A 105 -14.08 -2.05 -7.44
C ASN A 105 -13.54 -0.89 -8.26
N ASP A 106 -14.27 0.23 -8.31
CA ASP A 106 -13.90 1.40 -9.10
C ASP A 106 -12.54 1.97 -8.71
N VAL A 107 -12.19 1.95 -7.41
CA VAL A 107 -10.87 2.35 -6.92
C VAL A 107 -9.79 1.42 -7.45
N LEU A 108 -10.05 0.10 -7.47
CA LEU A 108 -9.13 -0.86 -8.06
C LEU A 108 -9.02 -0.65 -9.58
N ASP A 109 -10.11 -0.34 -10.28
CA ASP A 109 -10.06 -0.03 -11.72
C ASP A 109 -9.17 1.18 -12.00
N VAL A 110 -9.28 2.26 -11.21
CA VAL A 110 -8.42 3.44 -11.35
C VAL A 110 -6.96 3.11 -11.04
N LEU A 111 -6.69 2.28 -10.03
CA LEU A 111 -5.33 1.82 -9.72
C LEU A 111 -4.74 0.95 -10.83
N GLU A 112 -5.53 0.11 -11.49
CA GLU A 112 -5.09 -0.65 -12.66
C GLU A 112 -4.59 0.28 -13.78
N HIS A 113 -5.35 1.36 -14.06
CA HIS A 113 -4.92 2.37 -15.04
C HIS A 113 -3.62 3.06 -14.61
N ALA A 114 -3.50 3.45 -13.33
CA ALA A 114 -2.28 4.07 -12.80
C ALA A 114 -1.07 3.12 -12.86
N PHE A 115 -1.26 1.85 -12.53
CA PHE A 115 -0.18 0.86 -12.55
C PHE A 115 0.29 0.55 -13.96
N ASN A 116 -0.62 0.49 -14.94
CA ASN A 116 -0.25 0.35 -16.35
C ASN A 116 0.59 1.54 -16.84
N ALA A 117 0.18 2.77 -16.52
CA ALA A 117 0.91 3.97 -16.91
C ALA A 117 2.32 4.06 -16.28
N ASN A 118 2.54 3.38 -15.16
CA ASN A 118 3.79 3.42 -14.38
C ASN A 118 4.59 2.10 -14.45
N GLU A 119 4.28 1.23 -15.40
CA GLU A 119 4.96 -0.06 -15.60
C GLU A 119 5.03 -0.94 -14.33
N ILE A 120 3.96 -0.90 -13.53
CA ILE A 120 3.80 -1.76 -12.36
C ILE A 120 3.04 -3.01 -12.78
N THR A 121 3.70 -4.16 -12.75
CA THR A 121 3.04 -5.45 -13.01
C THR A 121 2.10 -5.80 -11.86
N TYR A 122 0.83 -6.00 -12.18
CA TYR A 122 -0.20 -6.36 -11.21
C TYR A 122 -1.09 -7.50 -11.73
N ILE A 123 -1.79 -8.13 -10.80
CA ILE A 123 -2.91 -9.03 -11.09
C ILE A 123 -4.09 -8.61 -10.25
N ARG A 124 -5.28 -8.62 -10.84
CA ARG A 124 -6.53 -8.42 -10.11
C ARG A 124 -7.24 -9.73 -9.83
N MET A 125 -7.44 -10.02 -8.55
CA MET A 125 -8.20 -11.18 -8.13
C MET A 125 -9.69 -10.86 -8.14
N LYS A 126 -10.37 -11.33 -9.19
CA LYS A 126 -11.83 -11.39 -9.22
C LYS A 126 -12.28 -12.69 -8.52
N GLY A 127 -13.36 -12.64 -7.75
CA GLY A 127 -13.85 -13.76 -6.95
C GLY A 127 -14.17 -15.03 -7.77
N GLY A 128 -14.50 -16.13 -7.09
CA GLY A 128 -14.86 -17.40 -7.73
C GLY A 128 -13.66 -18.14 -8.34
N ARG A 129 -13.87 -18.92 -9.41
CA ARG A 129 -12.82 -19.79 -10.00
C ARG A 129 -11.57 -19.04 -10.47
N LYS A 130 -11.72 -17.76 -10.83
CA LYS A 130 -10.61 -16.90 -11.29
C LYS A 130 -9.64 -16.52 -10.16
N SER A 131 -10.07 -16.64 -8.91
CA SER A 131 -9.23 -16.32 -7.75
C SER A 131 -8.01 -17.22 -7.62
N HIS A 132 -8.16 -18.53 -7.84
CA HIS A 132 -7.06 -19.48 -7.73
C HIS A 132 -5.97 -19.23 -8.76
N VAL A 133 -6.36 -18.87 -9.99
CA VAL A 133 -5.42 -18.53 -11.07
C VAL A 133 -4.60 -17.31 -10.69
N ALA A 134 -5.26 -16.23 -10.29
CA ALA A 134 -4.60 -14.99 -9.86
C ALA A 134 -3.62 -15.22 -8.69
N ILE A 135 -3.98 -16.05 -7.72
CA ILE A 135 -3.10 -16.41 -6.60
C ILE A 135 -1.91 -17.22 -7.09
N SER A 136 -2.12 -18.20 -7.98
CA SER A 136 -1.03 -19.03 -8.50
C SER A 136 -0.01 -18.22 -9.29
N GLU A 137 -0.46 -17.26 -10.10
CA GLU A 137 0.39 -16.34 -10.85
C GLU A 137 1.10 -15.36 -9.91
N PHE A 138 0.41 -14.84 -8.89
CA PHE A 138 1.05 -14.00 -7.88
C PHE A 138 2.09 -14.77 -7.07
N ARG A 139 1.90 -16.06 -6.82
CA ARG A 139 2.89 -16.91 -6.14
C ARG A 139 4.06 -17.31 -7.01
N ALA A 140 3.87 -17.33 -8.34
CA ALA A 140 4.94 -17.59 -9.28
C ALA A 140 6.01 -16.51 -9.11
N GLN A 141 7.02 -16.82 -8.30
CA GLN A 141 8.34 -16.22 -8.40
C GLN A 141 9.01 -16.90 -9.60
N ASN A 142 9.93 -16.21 -10.27
CA ASN A 142 10.77 -16.71 -11.37
C ASN A 142 11.48 -18.04 -10.98
N SER A 143 10.73 -19.13 -10.99
CA SER A 143 11.16 -20.46 -10.61
C SER A 143 11.57 -21.17 -11.88
N SER A 144 12.71 -20.72 -12.39
CA SER A 144 13.53 -21.39 -13.40
C SER A 144 12.88 -21.57 -14.78
N PRO A 145 13.65 -21.45 -15.87
CA PRO A 145 13.17 -21.74 -17.21
C PRO A 145 12.83 -23.24 -17.26
N LYS A 146 11.53 -23.59 -17.23
CA LYS A 146 11.12 -24.92 -17.65
C LYS A 146 11.40 -25.02 -19.15
N ARG A 147 12.56 -25.62 -19.43
CA ARG A 147 13.02 -26.33 -20.63
C ARG A 147 12.16 -26.17 -21.90
N ALA A 148 12.91 -25.85 -22.96
CA ALA A 148 12.63 -26.02 -24.38
C ALA A 148 11.99 -24.82 -25.12
N ASP A 149 12.89 -24.02 -25.68
CA ASP A 149 12.86 -23.65 -27.10
C ASP A 149 11.87 -22.59 -27.57
N ARG A 150 11.59 -21.58 -26.73
CA ARG A 150 10.91 -20.36 -27.19
C ARG A 150 11.61 -19.13 -26.64
N GLN A 151 11.80 -18.18 -27.56
CA GLN A 151 12.46 -16.89 -27.40
C GLN A 151 12.22 -16.28 -26.02
N GLN A 152 13.32 -15.88 -25.37
CA GLN A 152 13.35 -15.20 -24.07
C GLN A 152 12.66 -13.85 -24.16
N GLU A 153 11.35 -13.82 -23.93
CA GLU A 153 10.74 -12.65 -23.29
C GLU A 153 11.03 -12.77 -21.79
N GLU A 154 11.76 -11.82 -21.23
CA GLU A 154 11.90 -11.67 -19.78
C GLU A 154 10.50 -11.45 -19.19
N THR A 155 9.84 -12.52 -18.78
CA THR A 155 8.54 -12.43 -18.12
C THR A 155 8.73 -11.67 -16.82
N LYS A 156 8.32 -10.39 -16.79
CA LYS A 156 8.34 -9.56 -15.59
C LYS A 156 7.50 -10.24 -14.50
N SER A 157 8.13 -10.60 -13.38
CA SER A 157 7.43 -11.19 -12.22
C SER A 157 6.35 -10.24 -11.72
N VAL A 158 5.15 -10.76 -11.44
CA VAL A 158 4.05 -9.97 -10.88
C VAL A 158 4.43 -9.44 -9.50
N GLN A 159 4.23 -8.15 -9.28
CA GLN A 159 4.62 -7.45 -8.06
C GLN A 159 3.43 -7.10 -7.17
N VAL A 160 2.27 -6.79 -7.78
CA VAL A 160 1.09 -6.32 -7.05
C VAL A 160 -0.08 -7.28 -7.22
N LEU A 161 -0.79 -7.59 -6.13
CA LEU A 161 -2.07 -8.28 -6.18
C LEU A 161 -3.17 -7.36 -5.66
N LEU A 162 -4.10 -7.01 -6.53
CA LEU A 162 -5.28 -6.18 -6.25
C LEU A 162 -6.42 -7.05 -5.75
N LEU A 163 -6.95 -6.71 -4.58
CA LEU A 163 -7.94 -7.50 -3.86
C LEU A 163 -9.05 -6.62 -3.31
N LEU A 164 -10.29 -7.09 -3.44
CA LEU A 164 -11.35 -6.57 -2.60
C LEU A 164 -11.15 -7.05 -1.16
N ILE A 165 -11.39 -6.18 -0.18
CA ILE A 165 -11.24 -6.51 1.24
C ILE A 165 -12.08 -7.73 1.64
N GLN A 166 -13.27 -7.87 1.07
CA GLN A 166 -14.17 -9.01 1.27
C GLN A 166 -13.52 -10.34 0.90
N HIS A 167 -12.64 -10.35 -0.10
CA HIS A 167 -11.93 -11.56 -0.51
C HIS A 167 -10.73 -11.89 0.40
N GLY A 168 -10.24 -10.94 1.20
CA GLY A 168 -9.18 -11.17 2.19
C GLY A 168 -9.61 -12.12 3.32
N ALA A 169 -10.92 -12.25 3.54
CA ALA A 169 -11.49 -13.13 4.56
C ALA A 169 -11.44 -14.63 4.20
N ASN A 170 -11.27 -14.98 2.92
CA ASN A 170 -11.50 -16.32 2.37
C ASN A 170 -10.42 -17.38 2.68
N GLY A 171 -9.54 -17.15 3.67
CA GLY A 171 -8.54 -18.15 4.07
C GLY A 171 -7.31 -18.23 3.14
N LEU A 172 -7.02 -17.18 2.38
CA LEU A 172 -5.86 -17.14 1.49
C LEU A 172 -4.54 -17.13 2.29
N ASN A 173 -3.52 -17.82 1.80
CA ASN A 173 -2.16 -17.80 2.37
C ASN A 173 -1.22 -17.07 1.39
N LEU A 174 -0.86 -15.83 1.69
CA LEU A 174 -0.13 -14.92 0.78
C LEU A 174 1.20 -14.49 1.42
N LEU A 175 2.00 -15.48 1.84
CA LEU A 175 3.26 -15.28 2.57
C LEU A 175 4.38 -14.68 1.71
N GLU A 176 4.17 -14.65 0.39
CA GLU A 176 5.11 -14.10 -0.57
C GLU A 176 5.15 -12.57 -0.51
N ALA A 177 4.07 -11.93 -0.03
CA ALA A 177 4.00 -10.48 0.13
C ALA A 177 4.70 -10.02 1.42
N GLN A 178 5.42 -8.90 1.34
CA GLN A 178 5.94 -8.20 2.53
C GLN A 178 5.16 -6.93 2.84
N HIS A 179 4.50 -6.35 1.84
CA HIS A 179 3.79 -5.08 1.99
C HIS A 179 2.29 -5.26 1.79
N VAL A 180 1.52 -4.65 2.68
CA VAL A 180 0.07 -4.54 2.60
C VAL A 180 -0.27 -3.06 2.48
N VAL A 181 -1.02 -2.70 1.46
CA VAL A 181 -1.55 -1.35 1.24
C VAL A 181 -3.05 -1.41 1.44
N LEU A 182 -3.55 -0.58 2.37
CA LEU A 182 -4.98 -0.32 2.56
C LEU A 182 -5.26 1.04 1.95
N VAL A 183 -5.99 1.07 0.84
CA VAL A 183 -6.22 2.29 0.06
C VAL A 183 -7.16 3.26 0.78
N GLU A 184 -8.04 2.74 1.63
CA GLU A 184 -8.91 3.56 2.44
C GLU A 184 -9.11 2.98 3.86
N PRO A 185 -9.54 3.80 4.84
CA PRO A 185 -9.85 3.33 6.17
C PRO A 185 -11.02 2.32 6.14
N LEU A 186 -10.79 1.16 6.74
CA LEU A 186 -11.81 0.11 6.83
C LEU A 186 -12.68 0.31 8.06
N LEU A 187 -14.00 0.35 7.86
CA LEU A 187 -14.99 0.49 8.95
C LEU A 187 -15.02 -0.73 9.88
N ASN A 188 -14.57 -1.89 9.40
CA ASN A 188 -14.50 -3.13 10.15
C ASN A 188 -13.02 -3.49 10.45
N PRO A 189 -12.50 -3.14 11.64
CA PRO A 189 -11.13 -3.48 12.03
C PRO A 189 -10.85 -4.98 12.03
N ALA A 190 -11.87 -5.83 12.25
CA ALA A 190 -11.68 -7.27 12.23
C ALA A 190 -11.44 -7.79 10.80
N ALA A 191 -12.12 -7.22 9.80
CA ALA A 191 -11.86 -7.54 8.39
C ALA A 191 -10.44 -7.12 7.97
N GLU A 192 -9.98 -5.95 8.42
CA GLU A 192 -8.60 -5.50 8.23
C GLU A 192 -7.59 -6.47 8.85
N ALA A 193 -7.74 -6.76 10.15
CA ALA A 193 -6.85 -7.67 10.86
C ALA A 193 -6.82 -9.05 10.21
N GLN A 194 -7.97 -9.53 9.74
CA GLN A 194 -8.07 -10.78 9.00
C GLN A 194 -7.29 -10.72 7.68
N ALA A 195 -7.44 -9.64 6.90
CA ALA A 195 -6.69 -9.47 5.65
C ALA A 195 -5.17 -9.39 5.90
N VAL A 196 -4.73 -8.62 6.90
CA VAL A 196 -3.31 -8.51 7.28
C VAL A 196 -2.75 -9.85 7.77
N SER A 197 -3.50 -10.61 8.55
CA SER A 197 -3.06 -11.93 9.04
C SER A 197 -2.85 -12.99 7.94
N ARG A 198 -3.32 -12.73 6.71
CA ARG A 198 -3.07 -13.60 5.54
C ARG A 198 -1.64 -13.46 5.00
N VAL A 199 -1.00 -12.34 5.32
CA VAL A 199 0.38 -12.04 4.96
C VAL A 199 1.27 -12.24 6.17
N HIS A 200 0.90 -11.63 7.30
CA HIS A 200 1.66 -11.70 8.54
C HIS A 200 1.35 -13.02 9.26
N ARG A 201 2.24 -14.01 9.13
CA ARG A 201 2.11 -15.32 9.78
C ARG A 201 3.37 -15.69 10.56
N ILE A 202 3.17 -16.43 11.65
CA ILE A 202 4.25 -17.00 12.46
C ILE A 202 5.13 -17.89 11.56
N GLY A 203 6.43 -17.63 11.53
CA GLY A 203 7.41 -18.35 10.70
C GLY A 203 7.88 -17.59 9.44
N GLN A 204 7.38 -16.38 9.18
CA GLN A 204 7.89 -15.54 8.10
C GLN A 204 9.21 -14.86 8.54
N GLU A 205 10.29 -15.05 7.79
CA GLU A 205 11.60 -14.42 8.10
C GLU A 205 11.63 -12.92 7.77
N LYS A 206 10.80 -12.49 6.81
CA LYS A 206 10.73 -11.09 6.36
C LYS A 206 9.67 -10.33 7.12
N ARG A 207 10.01 -9.11 7.54
CA ARG A 207 9.07 -8.19 8.21
C ARG A 207 7.93 -7.80 7.28
N THR A 208 6.70 -7.92 7.77
CA THR A 208 5.51 -7.39 7.10
C THR A 208 5.31 -5.91 7.44
N LEU A 209 5.05 -5.07 6.43
CA LEU A 209 4.75 -3.65 6.58
C LEU A 209 3.34 -3.33 6.07
N VAL A 210 2.56 -2.63 6.90
CA VAL A 210 1.18 -2.22 6.56
C VAL A 210 1.14 -0.71 6.35
N HIS A 211 0.80 -0.29 5.14
CA HIS A 211 0.64 1.10 4.73
C HIS A 211 -0.85 1.44 4.71
N ARG A 212 -1.26 2.43 5.51
CA ARG A 212 -2.66 2.86 5.60
C ARG A 212 -2.80 4.24 4.98
N PHE A 213 -3.59 4.33 3.92
CA PHE A 213 -3.96 5.60 3.31
C PHE A 213 -5.27 6.09 3.92
N ILE A 214 -5.25 7.33 4.40
CA ILE A 214 -6.38 7.99 5.06
C ILE A 214 -6.85 9.12 4.14
#